data_AF-A0AAV7DTK5-F1
#
_entry.id   AF-A0AAV7DTK5-F1
#
_cell.length_a   1.000
_cell.length_b   1.000
_cell.length_c   1.000
_cell.angle_alpha   90.00
_cell.angle_beta   90.00
_cell.angle_gamma   90.00
#
_symmetry.space_group_name_H-M   'P 1'
#
loop_
_entity.id
_entity.type
_entity.pdbx_description
1 polymer ?
#
loop_
_entity_poly.entity_id
_entity_poly.type
_entity_poly.pdbx_seq_one_letter_code
_entity_poly.pdbx_strand_id
1 'polypeptide(L)'
;MSICHGLDSGSRLLGPPPRGRLAPKGCEGWVRDLEEVQNYSFLRKRTNKRNMAAKDQKQGGGFFSSLASSLSNFSSAMHKSVNGLLGYEGLEVINPEGGTEDAEEEAQRGRWKQEERDSYWRMMQKYIGSDITSMVTLPVIIFEPMTMIQKMAELMEYSYLLDMADKCEDPYMRLVYASTWAISVYFAYQRTWKPFNPILGETYEMVNHGGMTFIAEQVSHHPPMSAGHAENEHFTYDVTSKLKTKFLGNSVDVYPVGRTRVTLKRDGVVLDLVPPPTKVNNLIFGRTWVDSPGEMILSNLTTGDKVVLCFNACGWFGAGRYEVDGYVYNADEEPKILMTGKWNESMSYQPCDLEGEPLAGTDLKEVWRVAETPANDKFQYTYFAHKLNSFDTAPKKLLASDSRLRPDRFALEKGDLSKAGAEKSSLEERQRAEKKQREANNHKFVPRWFDLTEEVTPTPWGDLEVYQFNGKYSEHRAAVDSSASAEEADVHSIEFNPWQFGNLSVE
;
A
#
# COMPACT_ATOMS: atom_id res chain seq x y z
N MET A 1 39.35 -38.09 -10.58
CA MET A 1 39.10 -38.94 -11.77
C MET A 1 38.23 -38.11 -12.71
N SER A 2 38.58 -37.87 -13.97
CA SER A 2 39.82 -38.14 -14.72
C SER A 2 40.75 -36.91 -14.67
N ILE A 3 42.06 -36.97 -14.97
CA ILE A 3 42.69 -37.12 -16.29
C ILE A 3 44.02 -37.91 -16.14
N CYS A 4 44.47 -38.60 -17.19
CA CYS A 4 45.68 -39.42 -17.22
C CYS A 4 46.97 -38.61 -17.50
N HIS A 5 48.13 -39.16 -17.11
CA HIS A 5 49.53 -38.92 -17.55
C HIS A 5 49.92 -37.53 -18.13
N GLY A 6 50.94 -36.80 -17.69
CA GLY A 6 52.12 -37.12 -16.86
C GLY A 6 53.38 -37.31 -17.70
N LEU A 7 54.36 -36.37 -17.61
CA LEU A 7 55.81 -36.57 -17.87
C LEU A 7 56.65 -35.28 -17.57
N ASP A 8 57.27 -35.29 -16.40
CA ASP A 8 58.67 -34.95 -16.02
C ASP A 8 59.49 -33.72 -16.52
N SER A 9 60.33 -33.27 -15.56
CA SER A 9 61.67 -32.64 -15.67
C SER A 9 61.83 -31.14 -16.06
N GLY A 10 62.79 -30.46 -15.38
CA GLY A 10 63.48 -29.27 -15.92
C GLY A 10 63.68 -28.08 -14.97
N SER A 11 64.90 -27.90 -14.46
CA SER A 11 65.33 -26.69 -13.73
C SER A 11 66.65 -26.15 -14.32
N ARG A 12 67.11 -24.91 -14.13
CA ARG A 12 66.79 -23.86 -13.13
C ARG A 12 67.36 -22.49 -13.61
N LEU A 13 67.19 -21.42 -12.80
CA LEU A 13 68.00 -20.17 -12.75
C LEU A 13 67.84 -19.12 -13.89
N LEU A 14 67.49 -17.87 -13.50
CA LEU A 14 68.45 -16.74 -13.37
C LEU A 14 67.78 -15.50 -12.73
N GLY A 15 68.58 -14.56 -12.22
CA GLY A 15 68.15 -13.40 -11.42
C GLY A 15 67.90 -12.08 -12.18
N PRO A 16 67.62 -10.96 -11.46
CA PRO A 16 67.10 -9.68 -11.97
C PRO A 16 68.23 -8.64 -12.22
N PRO A 17 68.01 -7.30 -12.42
CA PRO A 17 66.81 -6.44 -12.56
C PRO A 17 66.93 -5.53 -13.85
N PRO A 18 66.51 -4.23 -13.97
CA PRO A 18 65.57 -3.37 -13.23
C PRO A 18 64.57 -2.50 -14.06
N ARG A 19 63.49 -2.09 -13.36
CA ARG A 19 62.73 -0.79 -13.40
C ARG A 19 62.68 0.07 -14.69
N GLY A 20 61.46 0.35 -15.16
CA GLY A 20 61.16 1.56 -15.95
C GLY A 20 59.65 1.82 -16.16
N ARG A 21 59.18 3.00 -15.73
CA ARG A 21 57.85 3.63 -16.01
C ARG A 21 56.57 2.97 -15.47
N LEU A 22 56.16 3.49 -14.30
CA LEU A 22 54.82 4.04 -14.00
C LEU A 22 53.60 3.45 -14.77
N ALA A 23 52.86 2.58 -14.09
CA ALA A 23 51.43 2.36 -14.35
C ALA A 23 50.60 3.17 -13.32
N PRO A 24 49.52 3.87 -13.72
CA PRO A 24 48.56 4.44 -12.77
C PRO A 24 47.71 3.32 -12.16
N LYS A 25 47.39 3.46 -10.87
CA LYS A 25 46.46 2.56 -10.18
C LYS A 25 45.06 2.72 -10.75
N GLY A 26 44.38 1.60 -11.00
CA GLY A 26 42.93 1.54 -11.23
C GLY A 26 42.31 0.45 -10.34
N CYS A 27 41.03 0.63 -9.99
CA CYS A 27 40.21 -0.19 -9.06
C CYS A 27 40.13 0.26 -7.60
N GLU A 28 39.82 1.54 -7.38
CA GLU A 28 39.02 1.98 -6.22
C GLU A 28 37.96 2.98 -6.74
N GLY A 29 36.69 2.83 -6.34
CA GLY A 29 35.62 3.80 -6.60
C GLY A 29 34.58 3.40 -7.66
N TRP A 30 33.48 2.78 -7.21
CA TRP A 30 32.15 2.83 -7.84
C TRP A 30 31.09 3.04 -6.75
N VAL A 31 31.10 4.23 -6.16
CA VAL A 31 30.00 4.78 -5.34
C VAL A 31 29.89 6.27 -5.67
N ARG A 32 29.17 6.55 -6.77
CA ARG A 32 28.57 7.84 -7.20
C ARG A 32 28.25 7.69 -8.69
N ASP A 33 26.97 7.80 -9.02
CA ASP A 33 26.41 8.35 -10.28
C ASP A 33 24.88 8.21 -10.22
N LEU A 34 24.26 9.00 -9.32
CA LEU A 34 22.81 9.17 -9.18
C LEU A 34 22.40 10.66 -9.22
N GLU A 35 23.20 11.52 -9.89
CA GLU A 35 22.96 12.97 -10.00
C GLU A 35 22.84 13.48 -11.46
N GLU A 36 22.86 12.61 -12.48
CA GLU A 36 22.89 13.04 -13.89
C GLU A 36 21.59 12.82 -14.71
N VAL A 37 20.42 12.82 -14.04
CA VAL A 37 19.09 12.82 -14.71
C VAL A 37 18.34 14.16 -14.54
N GLN A 38 18.84 15.11 -13.74
CA GLN A 38 18.14 16.38 -13.44
C GLN A 38 18.36 17.55 -14.43
N ASN A 39 19.07 17.37 -15.55
CA ASN A 39 19.41 18.47 -16.46
C ASN A 39 18.96 18.28 -17.93
N TYR A 40 17.64 18.23 -18.16
CA TYR A 40 17.05 18.44 -19.49
C TYR A 40 15.91 19.48 -19.48
N SER A 41 16.25 20.74 -19.13
CA SER A 41 15.29 21.86 -19.14
C SER A 41 15.84 23.18 -19.71
N PHE A 42 16.69 23.12 -20.75
CA PHE A 42 17.21 24.35 -21.39
C PHE A 42 17.36 24.28 -22.91
N LEU A 43 16.28 24.58 -23.66
CA LEU A 43 16.36 24.89 -25.09
C LEU A 43 15.22 25.82 -25.60
N ARG A 44 14.88 26.85 -24.82
CA ARG A 44 13.88 27.86 -25.22
C ARG A 44 14.48 28.92 -26.15
N LYS A 45 14.49 28.67 -27.47
CA LYS A 45 14.93 29.67 -28.47
C LYS A 45 13.93 30.84 -28.58
N ARG A 46 14.48 32.06 -28.57
CA ARG A 46 13.77 33.32 -28.82
C ARG A 46 13.25 33.39 -30.26
N THR A 47 12.01 33.86 -30.46
CA THR A 47 11.62 34.64 -31.65
C THR A 47 10.48 35.63 -31.31
N ASN A 48 10.34 36.68 -32.13
CA ASN A 48 9.67 37.95 -31.78
C ASN A 48 8.13 37.93 -31.78
N LYS A 49 7.56 38.87 -30.99
CA LYS A 49 6.17 39.36 -31.14
C LYS A 49 5.90 39.93 -32.53
N ARG A 50 4.71 39.68 -33.09
CA ARG A 50 3.94 40.61 -33.94
C ARG A 50 2.44 40.30 -33.85
N ASN A 51 1.61 41.33 -33.92
CA ASN A 51 0.15 41.23 -33.82
C ASN A 51 -0.50 40.89 -35.18
N MET A 52 -1.59 40.12 -35.21
CA MET A 52 -2.95 40.56 -35.58
C MET A 52 -3.92 39.41 -35.96
N ALA A 53 -5.18 39.57 -35.51
CA ALA A 53 -6.45 39.17 -36.13
C ALA A 53 -6.77 37.69 -36.51
N ALA A 54 -7.60 37.08 -35.66
CA ALA A 54 -8.85 36.35 -35.96
C ALA A 54 -8.99 35.39 -37.17
N LYS A 55 -9.37 34.14 -36.87
CA LYS A 55 -10.61 33.50 -37.36
C LYS A 55 -10.95 32.20 -36.60
N ASP A 56 -12.23 31.82 -36.61
CA ASP A 56 -12.76 30.60 -36.00
C ASP A 56 -12.20 29.30 -36.60
N GLN A 57 -12.02 28.28 -35.76
CA GLN A 57 -12.33 26.90 -36.13
C GLN A 57 -12.60 26.02 -34.89
N LYS A 58 -13.64 25.17 -35.00
CA LYS A 58 -13.89 24.07 -34.05
C LYS A 58 -12.80 23.01 -34.20
N GLN A 59 -12.26 22.50 -33.09
CA GLN A 59 -11.69 21.15 -33.02
C GLN A 59 -11.67 20.66 -31.57
N GLY A 60 -11.66 19.33 -31.38
CA GLY A 60 -11.90 18.69 -30.08
C GLY A 60 -10.80 18.97 -29.06
N GLY A 61 -11.19 19.17 -27.80
CA GLY A 61 -10.27 19.12 -26.68
C GLY A 61 -9.94 17.66 -26.36
N GLY A 62 -8.81 17.18 -26.85
CA GLY A 62 -8.34 15.81 -26.60
C GLY A 62 -8.03 15.57 -25.13
N PHE A 63 -8.22 14.33 -24.69
CA PHE A 63 -8.05 13.88 -23.31
C PHE A 63 -6.60 14.13 -22.82
N PHE A 64 -5.63 14.12 -23.73
CA PHE A 64 -4.21 14.41 -23.45
C PHE A 64 -3.94 15.79 -22.86
N SER A 65 -4.84 16.76 -23.06
CA SER A 65 -4.71 18.07 -22.43
C SER A 65 -4.94 18.04 -20.91
N SER A 66 -5.72 17.08 -20.37
CA SER A 66 -5.90 16.95 -18.91
C SER A 66 -4.69 16.33 -18.24
N LEU A 67 -4.15 15.21 -18.76
CA LEU A 67 -2.99 14.52 -18.18
C LEU A 67 -1.72 15.38 -18.18
N ALA A 68 -1.39 15.99 -19.33
CA ALA A 68 -0.24 16.89 -19.43
C ALA A 68 -0.43 18.17 -18.59
N SER A 69 -1.67 18.67 -18.46
CA SER A 69 -1.93 19.82 -17.58
C SER A 69 -1.92 19.46 -16.10
N SER A 70 -2.35 18.25 -15.70
CA SER A 70 -2.30 17.75 -14.32
C SER A 70 -0.86 17.73 -13.79
N LEU A 71 0.09 17.21 -14.59
CA LEU A 71 1.53 17.25 -14.29
C LEU A 71 2.10 18.69 -14.26
N SER A 72 1.61 19.60 -15.10
CA SER A 72 2.09 21.00 -15.13
C SER A 72 1.48 21.91 -14.05
N ASN A 73 0.26 21.59 -13.59
CA ASN A 73 -0.48 22.30 -12.54
C ASN A 73 -0.04 21.88 -11.13
N PHE A 74 0.77 20.82 -11.02
CA PHE A 74 1.43 20.37 -9.78
C PHE A 74 2.24 21.48 -9.07
N SER A 75 2.55 22.57 -9.76
CA SER A 75 3.31 23.72 -9.26
C SER A 75 2.49 24.82 -8.55
N SER A 76 1.16 24.71 -8.37
CA SER A 76 0.38 25.76 -7.66
C SER A 76 -0.84 25.27 -6.87
N ALA A 77 -0.61 24.43 -5.85
CA ALA A 77 -1.59 24.22 -4.78
C ALA A 77 -1.71 25.49 -3.91
N MET A 78 -2.93 25.94 -3.59
CA MET A 78 -3.13 27.09 -2.71
C MET A 78 -3.07 26.68 -1.24
N HIS A 79 -1.95 27.00 -0.60
CA HIS A 79 -1.82 26.96 0.85
C HIS A 79 -2.57 28.15 1.48
N LYS A 80 -3.71 27.90 2.15
CA LYS A 80 -4.24 28.82 3.16
C LYS A 80 -3.75 28.35 4.53
N SER A 81 -2.74 29.05 5.05
CA SER A 81 -2.25 28.86 6.42
C SER A 81 -3.16 29.56 7.42
N VAL A 82 -3.37 28.96 8.59
CA VAL A 82 -4.06 29.61 9.73
C VAL A 82 -3.09 30.60 10.40
N ASN A 83 -2.85 31.73 9.73
CA ASN A 83 -1.94 32.76 10.22
C ASN A 83 -2.64 33.66 11.25
N GLY A 84 -2.34 33.42 12.54
CA GLY A 84 -2.42 34.46 13.58
C GLY A 84 -3.57 34.38 14.57
N LEU A 85 -4.64 33.60 14.34
CA LEU A 85 -5.81 33.61 15.26
C LEU A 85 -5.85 32.49 16.30
N LEU A 86 -5.27 31.31 16.03
CA LEU A 86 -5.28 30.17 16.96
C LEU A 86 -3.96 29.96 17.74
N GLY A 87 -2.96 30.83 17.56
CA GLY A 87 -1.63 30.67 18.17
C GLY A 87 -0.77 29.55 17.56
N TYR A 88 -1.16 29.03 16.40
CA TYR A 88 -0.49 27.96 15.67
C TYR A 88 -0.02 28.44 14.29
N GLU A 89 1.06 29.22 14.28
CA GLU A 89 1.62 29.79 13.04
C GLU A 89 2.11 28.69 12.08
N GLY A 90 1.82 28.86 10.78
CA GLY A 90 2.33 27.99 9.71
C GLY A 90 1.63 26.64 9.56
N LEU A 91 0.47 26.42 10.20
CA LEU A 91 -0.33 25.21 9.98
C LEU A 91 -1.35 25.39 8.85
N GLU A 92 -1.36 24.41 7.96
CA GLU A 92 -2.26 24.33 6.82
C GLU A 92 -3.52 23.53 7.17
N VAL A 93 -4.69 24.09 6.81
CA VAL A 93 -5.99 23.44 6.93
C VAL A 93 -6.68 23.51 5.58
N ILE A 94 -7.05 22.36 5.02
CA ILE A 94 -7.60 22.27 3.67
C ILE A 94 -9.04 21.76 3.74
N ASN A 95 -10.01 22.54 3.25
CA ASN A 95 -11.38 22.07 3.04
C ASN A 95 -11.44 21.27 1.72
N PRO A 96 -11.67 19.94 1.77
CA PRO A 96 -11.58 19.08 0.59
C PRO A 96 -12.86 19.07 -0.26
N GLU A 97 -13.87 19.85 0.13
CA GLU A 97 -15.13 20.05 -0.61
C GLU A 97 -15.16 21.40 -1.34
N GLY A 98 -14.13 22.25 -1.15
CA GLY A 98 -14.07 23.53 -1.83
C GLY A 98 -15.07 24.58 -1.36
N GLY A 99 -15.51 24.51 -0.10
CA GLY A 99 -16.34 25.57 0.47
C GLY A 99 -15.67 26.94 0.41
N THR A 100 -16.48 28.01 0.34
CA THR A 100 -16.04 29.39 0.59
C THR A 100 -15.75 29.68 2.07
N GLU A 101 -15.93 28.67 2.91
CA GLU A 101 -15.73 28.67 4.35
C GLU A 101 -14.30 29.10 4.71
N ASP A 102 -14.14 29.80 5.82
CA ASP A 102 -12.81 30.20 6.26
C ASP A 102 -12.00 28.97 6.69
N ALA A 103 -10.68 29.01 6.48
CA ALA A 103 -9.78 27.99 7.00
C ALA A 103 -9.88 27.90 8.54
N GLU A 104 -10.24 29.02 9.20
CA GLU A 104 -10.53 29.08 10.63
C GLU A 104 -11.81 28.32 11.03
N GLU A 105 -12.88 28.40 10.23
CA GLU A 105 -14.12 27.66 10.48
C GLU A 105 -13.90 26.16 10.25
N GLU A 106 -13.24 25.78 9.15
CA GLU A 106 -12.89 24.39 8.89
C GLU A 106 -12.00 23.84 10.01
N ALA A 107 -11.02 24.60 10.51
CA ALA A 107 -10.11 24.17 11.58
C ALA A 107 -10.82 23.65 12.85
N GLN A 108 -12.03 24.16 13.16
CA GLN A 108 -12.82 23.72 14.31
C GLN A 108 -13.68 22.48 14.05
N ARG A 109 -13.83 22.01 12.80
CA ARG A 109 -14.67 20.85 12.42
C ARG A 109 -13.97 19.50 12.60
N GLY A 110 -12.78 19.47 13.18
CA GLY A 110 -12.05 18.25 13.49
C GLY A 110 -12.67 17.42 14.62
N ARG A 111 -12.28 16.14 14.71
CA ARG A 111 -12.84 15.18 15.69
C ARG A 111 -12.37 15.38 17.14
N TRP A 112 -11.44 16.29 17.37
CA TRP A 112 -10.81 16.54 18.67
C TRP A 112 -11.53 17.64 19.43
N LYS A 113 -11.77 17.48 20.74
CA LYS A 113 -12.13 18.62 21.59
C LYS A 113 -10.95 19.58 21.69
N GLN A 114 -11.21 20.86 21.90
CA GLN A 114 -10.17 21.91 21.93
C GLN A 114 -9.01 21.58 22.88
N GLU A 115 -9.28 21.19 24.13
CA GLU A 115 -8.24 20.85 25.11
C GLU A 115 -7.42 19.61 24.71
N GLU A 116 -8.08 18.59 24.16
CA GLU A 116 -7.45 17.36 23.66
C GLU A 116 -6.56 17.67 22.44
N ARG A 117 -7.05 18.50 21.51
CA ARG A 117 -6.37 18.99 20.31
C ARG A 117 -5.10 19.76 20.64
N ASP A 118 -5.21 20.74 21.54
CA ASP A 118 -4.11 21.62 21.92
C ASP A 118 -3.01 20.84 22.66
N SER A 119 -3.40 19.87 23.51
CA SER A 119 -2.49 18.92 24.15
C SER A 119 -1.79 18.01 23.14
N TYR A 120 -2.55 17.43 22.21
CA TYR A 120 -2.03 16.54 21.17
C TYR A 120 -1.09 17.26 20.18
N TRP A 121 -1.41 18.49 19.79
CA TRP A 121 -0.51 19.34 19.00
C TRP A 121 0.83 19.56 19.70
N ARG A 122 0.81 19.95 20.99
CA ARG A 122 2.04 20.16 21.78
C ARG A 122 2.92 18.91 21.85
N MET A 123 2.31 17.72 21.88
CA MET A 123 3.02 16.45 21.81
C MET A 123 3.59 16.16 20.42
N MET A 124 2.85 16.47 19.36
CA MET A 124 3.18 16.10 17.98
C MET A 124 4.15 17.05 17.27
N GLN A 125 4.10 18.35 17.54
CA GLN A 125 4.86 19.39 16.80
C GLN A 125 6.39 19.14 16.76
N LYS A 126 6.95 18.47 17.78
CA LYS A 126 8.38 18.10 17.83
C LYS A 126 8.79 16.99 16.86
N TYR A 127 7.83 16.30 16.24
CA TYR A 127 8.06 15.21 15.28
C TYR A 127 7.88 15.66 13.82
N ILE A 128 7.71 16.96 13.54
CA ILE A 128 7.62 17.47 12.17
C ILE A 128 8.88 17.08 11.39
N GLY A 129 8.69 16.55 10.18
CA GLY A 129 9.74 15.97 9.33
C GLY A 129 10.14 14.53 9.68
N SER A 130 9.63 13.95 10.78
CA SER A 130 9.99 12.60 11.24
C SER A 130 9.05 11.51 10.73
N ASP A 131 9.54 10.27 10.72
CA ASP A 131 8.69 9.08 10.62
C ASP A 131 8.06 8.78 11.98
N ILE A 132 6.74 8.90 12.07
CA ILE A 132 6.00 8.77 13.33
C ILE A 132 5.53 7.34 13.64
N THR A 133 5.73 6.39 12.72
CA THR A 133 5.16 5.03 12.76
C THR A 133 5.48 4.28 14.06
N SER A 134 6.68 4.50 14.61
CA SER A 134 7.16 3.86 15.84
C SER A 134 7.48 4.84 16.99
N MET A 135 7.19 6.15 16.83
CA MET A 135 7.63 7.18 17.80
C MET A 135 6.52 7.71 18.72
N VAL A 136 5.24 7.44 18.42
CA VAL A 136 4.10 8.05 19.11
C VAL A 136 3.05 7.01 19.49
N THR A 137 2.70 6.96 20.78
CA THR A 137 1.50 6.25 21.24
C THR A 137 0.27 7.11 20.95
N LEU A 138 -0.54 6.66 19.99
CA LEU A 138 -1.73 7.39 19.55
C LEU A 138 -2.96 7.01 20.41
N PRO A 139 -3.87 7.96 20.71
CA PRO A 139 -5.07 7.72 21.51
C PRO A 139 -6.13 6.96 20.70
N VAL A 140 -6.87 6.06 21.36
CA VAL A 140 -7.84 5.16 20.71
C VAL A 140 -8.95 5.91 19.95
N ILE A 141 -9.27 7.15 20.31
CA ILE A 141 -10.30 7.97 19.65
C ILE A 141 -10.08 8.17 18.14
N ILE A 142 -8.85 8.02 17.61
CA ILE A 142 -8.59 8.14 16.17
C ILE A 142 -8.61 6.79 15.42
N PHE A 143 -8.87 5.68 16.10
CA PHE A 143 -8.76 4.34 15.52
C PHE A 143 -10.10 3.83 14.94
N GLU A 144 -10.00 2.88 14.01
CA GLU A 144 -11.09 1.99 13.60
C GLU A 144 -10.89 0.59 14.21
N PRO A 145 -11.94 -0.21 14.42
CA PRO A 145 -11.84 -1.57 14.95
C PRO A 145 -11.37 -2.57 13.88
N MET A 146 -10.20 -2.33 13.29
CA MET A 146 -9.48 -3.25 12.42
C MET A 146 -7.97 -3.13 12.66
N THR A 147 -7.21 -4.18 12.39
CA THR A 147 -5.74 -4.12 12.34
C THR A 147 -5.23 -3.93 10.89
N MET A 148 -3.95 -3.58 10.70
CA MET A 148 -3.37 -3.47 9.36
C MET A 148 -3.47 -4.77 8.54
N ILE A 149 -3.39 -5.94 9.18
CA ILE A 149 -3.50 -7.22 8.46
C ILE A 149 -4.96 -7.58 8.10
N GLN A 150 -5.94 -7.06 8.83
CA GLN A 150 -7.34 -7.08 8.38
C GLN A 150 -7.57 -6.14 7.19
N LYS A 151 -6.95 -4.94 7.20
CA LYS A 151 -6.97 -4.01 6.05
C LYS A 151 -6.39 -4.62 4.78
N MET A 152 -5.33 -5.44 4.89
CA MET A 152 -4.76 -6.16 3.74
C MET A 152 -5.79 -7.12 3.10
N ALA A 153 -6.72 -7.67 3.88
CA ALA A 153 -7.80 -8.52 3.36
C ALA A 153 -8.92 -7.73 2.67
N GLU A 154 -9.05 -6.41 2.86
CA GLU A 154 -10.08 -5.59 2.20
C GLU A 154 -9.88 -5.50 0.67
N LEU A 155 -8.64 -5.61 0.19
CA LEU A 155 -8.33 -5.74 -1.23
C LEU A 155 -8.95 -6.99 -1.88
N MET A 156 -9.41 -7.95 -1.07
CA MET A 156 -10.07 -9.17 -1.55
C MET A 156 -11.58 -8.98 -1.80
N GLU A 157 -12.19 -7.84 -1.45
CA GLU A 157 -13.64 -7.60 -1.63
C GLU A 157 -14.10 -7.84 -3.08
N TYR A 158 -13.26 -7.42 -4.03
CA TYR A 158 -13.49 -7.54 -5.48
C TYR A 158 -12.57 -8.58 -6.13
N SER A 159 -12.16 -9.63 -5.40
CA SER A 159 -11.24 -10.66 -5.89
C SER A 159 -11.70 -11.38 -7.16
N TYR A 160 -13.02 -11.39 -7.45
CA TYR A 160 -13.58 -11.94 -8.69
C TYR A 160 -13.01 -11.26 -9.96
N LEU A 161 -12.50 -10.03 -9.85
CA LEU A 161 -11.83 -9.34 -10.96
C LEU A 161 -10.52 -10.05 -11.36
N LEU A 162 -9.82 -10.69 -10.42
CA LEU A 162 -8.66 -11.53 -10.75
C LEU A 162 -9.10 -12.83 -11.44
N ASP A 163 -10.24 -13.42 -11.04
CA ASP A 163 -10.83 -14.56 -11.75
C ASP A 163 -11.22 -14.19 -13.19
N MET A 164 -11.71 -12.96 -13.42
CA MET A 164 -11.98 -12.43 -14.75
C MET A 164 -10.70 -12.18 -15.55
N ALA A 165 -9.64 -11.69 -14.90
CA ALA A 165 -8.33 -11.48 -15.53
C ALA A 165 -7.70 -12.80 -16.00
N ASP A 166 -7.71 -13.83 -15.15
CA ASP A 166 -7.22 -15.18 -15.43
C ASP A 166 -8.00 -15.83 -16.59
N LYS A 167 -9.32 -15.64 -16.64
CA LYS A 167 -10.19 -16.13 -17.72
C LYS A 167 -10.08 -15.32 -19.02
N CYS A 168 -9.52 -14.11 -19.00
CA CYS A 168 -9.49 -13.24 -20.18
C CYS A 168 -8.46 -13.71 -21.21
N GLU A 169 -8.87 -13.84 -22.48
CA GLU A 169 -7.97 -14.17 -23.60
C GLU A 169 -7.23 -12.94 -24.14
N ASP A 170 -7.87 -11.77 -24.11
CA ASP A 170 -7.26 -10.49 -24.51
C ASP A 170 -6.28 -10.03 -23.40
N PRO A 171 -4.97 -9.87 -23.71
CA PRO A 171 -3.95 -9.53 -22.71
C PRO A 171 -4.11 -8.11 -22.16
N TYR A 172 -4.70 -7.19 -22.91
CA TYR A 172 -4.93 -5.81 -22.46
C TYR A 172 -6.17 -5.74 -21.58
N MET A 173 -7.26 -6.44 -21.95
CA MET A 173 -8.45 -6.55 -21.08
C MET A 173 -8.17 -7.29 -19.77
N ARG A 174 -7.29 -8.30 -19.77
CA ARG A 174 -6.75 -8.91 -18.55
C ARG A 174 -6.16 -7.88 -17.60
N LEU A 175 -5.37 -6.95 -18.14
CA LEU A 175 -4.77 -5.86 -17.36
C LEU A 175 -5.80 -4.82 -16.90
N VAL A 176 -6.86 -4.56 -17.67
CA VAL A 176 -8.01 -3.75 -17.20
C VAL A 176 -8.61 -4.39 -15.95
N TYR A 177 -8.92 -5.70 -15.96
CA TYR A 177 -9.48 -6.37 -14.78
C TYR A 177 -8.53 -6.38 -13.57
N ALA A 178 -7.27 -6.73 -13.78
CA ALA A 178 -6.28 -6.83 -12.71
C ALA A 178 -5.92 -5.45 -12.09
N SER A 179 -5.81 -4.39 -12.89
CA SER A 179 -5.61 -3.04 -12.36
C SER A 179 -6.87 -2.50 -11.68
N THR A 180 -8.06 -2.80 -12.20
CA THR A 180 -9.32 -2.44 -11.54
C THR A 180 -9.45 -3.08 -10.15
N TRP A 181 -9.04 -4.35 -9.99
CA TRP A 181 -8.94 -4.99 -8.67
C TRP A 181 -8.03 -4.19 -7.73
N ALA A 182 -6.84 -3.77 -8.19
CA ALA A 182 -5.91 -2.98 -7.39
C ALA A 182 -6.46 -1.58 -7.01
N ILE A 183 -7.22 -0.91 -7.89
CA ILE A 183 -7.91 0.36 -7.58
C ILE A 183 -9.00 0.14 -6.51
N SER A 184 -9.70 -0.99 -6.53
CA SER A 184 -10.94 -1.16 -5.76
C SER A 184 -10.80 -0.96 -4.24
N VAL A 185 -9.62 -1.22 -3.67
CA VAL A 185 -9.33 -1.02 -2.24
C VAL A 185 -9.24 0.46 -1.84
N TYR A 186 -9.04 1.39 -2.78
CA TYR A 186 -8.89 2.80 -2.45
C TYR A 186 -10.17 3.42 -1.85
N PHE A 187 -11.35 2.86 -2.15
CA PHE A 187 -12.58 3.18 -1.43
C PHE A 187 -12.45 2.91 0.10
N ALA A 188 -11.79 1.83 0.50
CA ALA A 188 -11.51 1.51 1.91
C ALA A 188 -10.36 2.36 2.50
N TYR A 189 -9.44 2.86 1.67
CA TYR A 189 -8.35 3.75 2.10
C TYR A 189 -8.78 5.22 2.24
N GLN A 190 -9.94 5.61 1.71
CA GLN A 190 -10.57 6.91 1.98
C GLN A 190 -10.91 7.13 3.47
N ARG A 191 -11.05 6.02 4.23
CA ARG A 191 -11.47 6.07 5.63
C ARG A 191 -10.46 6.83 6.48
N THR A 192 -10.97 7.80 7.24
CA THR A 192 -10.14 8.76 7.99
C THR A 192 -9.70 8.24 9.36
N TRP A 193 -9.86 6.95 9.62
CA TRP A 193 -9.54 6.30 10.89
C TRP A 193 -8.25 5.51 10.77
N LYS A 194 -7.54 5.34 11.88
CA LYS A 194 -6.30 4.54 11.90
C LYS A 194 -6.60 3.08 12.29
N PRO A 195 -6.24 2.08 11.50
CA PRO A 195 -6.25 0.70 12.00
C PRO A 195 -5.19 0.50 13.11
N PHE A 196 -5.42 -0.48 13.97
CA PHE A 196 -4.45 -0.90 14.97
C PHE A 196 -3.18 -1.44 14.29
N ASN A 197 -2.01 -1.02 14.79
CA ASN A 197 -0.75 -1.65 14.39
C ASN A 197 -0.75 -3.09 14.94
N PRO A 198 -0.57 -4.13 14.11
CA PRO A 198 -0.58 -5.50 14.59
C PRO A 198 0.59 -5.76 15.55
N ILE A 199 0.37 -6.69 16.47
CA ILE A 199 1.40 -7.20 17.37
C ILE A 199 2.26 -8.24 16.63
N LEU A 200 3.55 -8.35 16.95
CA LEU A 200 4.43 -9.37 16.38
C LEU A 200 3.84 -10.78 16.53
N GLY A 201 3.66 -11.51 15.42
CA GLY A 201 3.01 -12.83 15.39
C GLY A 201 1.47 -12.81 15.39
N GLU A 202 0.84 -11.63 15.37
CA GLU A 202 -0.60 -11.51 15.11
C GLU A 202 -0.92 -11.94 13.67
N THR A 203 -2.00 -12.69 13.49
CA THR A 203 -2.44 -13.23 12.20
C THR A 203 -3.84 -12.75 11.82
N TYR A 204 -4.22 -12.93 10.56
CA TYR A 204 -5.61 -12.82 10.14
C TYR A 204 -5.96 -13.85 9.07
N GLU A 205 -6.99 -14.67 9.31
CA GLU A 205 -7.47 -15.68 8.36
C GLU A 205 -8.87 -15.40 7.79
N MET A 206 -9.08 -15.75 6.52
CA MET A 206 -10.40 -15.79 5.85
C MET A 206 -10.42 -16.95 4.83
N VAL A 207 -11.48 -17.76 4.85
CA VAL A 207 -11.63 -18.94 3.95
C VAL A 207 -12.99 -19.02 3.24
N ASN A 208 -13.84 -18.01 3.41
CA ASN A 208 -15.26 -18.04 3.03
C ASN A 208 -15.64 -16.93 2.03
N HIS A 209 -14.73 -16.58 1.12
CA HIS A 209 -14.98 -15.55 0.10
C HIS A 209 -14.35 -15.96 -1.25
N GLY A 210 -15.12 -15.93 -2.34
CA GLY A 210 -14.60 -16.19 -3.69
C GLY A 210 -13.91 -17.55 -3.91
N GLY A 211 -14.20 -18.56 -3.08
CA GLY A 211 -13.46 -19.84 -3.09
C GLY A 211 -11.99 -19.72 -2.67
N MET A 212 -11.60 -18.58 -2.09
CA MET A 212 -10.24 -18.18 -1.80
C MET A 212 -9.90 -18.35 -0.32
N THR A 213 -8.69 -18.83 -0.04
CA THR A 213 -8.06 -18.75 1.28
C THR A 213 -7.15 -17.53 1.35
N PHE A 214 -7.25 -16.74 2.42
CA PHE A 214 -6.36 -15.63 2.75
C PHE A 214 -5.75 -15.86 4.14
N ILE A 215 -4.46 -15.59 4.27
CA ILE A 215 -3.72 -15.53 5.53
C ILE A 215 -2.77 -14.33 5.53
N ALA A 216 -2.73 -13.58 6.62
CA ALA A 216 -1.71 -12.56 6.85
C ALA A 216 -1.08 -12.73 8.24
N GLU A 217 0.17 -12.28 8.39
CA GLU A 217 0.95 -12.36 9.63
C GLU A 217 1.81 -11.09 9.81
N GLN A 218 1.90 -10.60 11.05
CA GLN A 218 2.85 -9.55 11.41
C GLN A 218 4.26 -10.13 11.61
N VAL A 219 5.00 -10.22 10.51
CA VAL A 219 6.33 -10.87 10.44
C VAL A 219 7.44 -10.09 11.14
N SER A 220 7.31 -8.76 11.30
CA SER A 220 8.26 -7.93 12.06
C SER A 220 7.58 -6.74 12.75
N HIS A 221 8.19 -6.23 13.83
CA HIS A 221 7.70 -5.05 14.56
C HIS A 221 8.68 -3.86 14.55
N HIS A 222 9.97 -4.09 14.23
CA HIS A 222 10.99 -3.03 14.14
C HIS A 222 11.95 -3.30 12.96
N PRO A 223 11.70 -2.74 11.76
CA PRO A 223 10.52 -1.96 11.38
C PRO A 223 9.24 -2.82 11.38
N PRO A 224 8.04 -2.22 11.54
CA PRO A 224 6.79 -2.97 11.42
C PRO A 224 6.60 -3.43 9.98
N MET A 225 6.45 -4.74 9.80
CA MET A 225 6.22 -5.38 8.50
C MET A 225 5.17 -6.47 8.63
N SER A 226 4.30 -6.56 7.64
CA SER A 226 3.25 -7.56 7.53
C SER A 226 3.42 -8.33 6.23
N ALA A 227 3.23 -9.65 6.27
CA ALA A 227 3.15 -10.48 5.06
C ALA A 227 1.72 -10.99 4.89
N GLY A 228 1.31 -11.23 3.64
CA GLY A 228 -0.02 -11.72 3.29
C GLY A 228 0.05 -12.62 2.07
N HIS A 229 -0.80 -13.65 2.07
CA HIS A 229 -0.98 -14.57 0.97
C HIS A 229 -2.47 -14.81 0.76
N ALA A 230 -2.90 -14.90 -0.50
CA ALA A 230 -4.22 -15.40 -0.84
C ALA A 230 -4.21 -16.20 -2.13
N GLU A 231 -5.03 -17.25 -2.20
CA GLU A 231 -5.17 -18.05 -3.42
C GLU A 231 -6.55 -18.68 -3.59
N ASN A 232 -6.93 -18.89 -4.85
CA ASN A 232 -8.06 -19.72 -5.29
C ASN A 232 -7.66 -20.53 -6.54
N GLU A 233 -8.59 -21.04 -7.36
CA GLU A 233 -8.24 -21.76 -8.59
C GLU A 233 -7.62 -20.87 -9.69
N HIS A 234 -7.83 -19.56 -9.63
CA HIS A 234 -7.44 -18.58 -10.67
C HIS A 234 -6.18 -17.80 -10.38
N PHE A 235 -5.88 -17.50 -9.11
CA PHE A 235 -4.72 -16.68 -8.79
C PHE A 235 -3.99 -17.09 -7.52
N THR A 236 -2.72 -16.66 -7.41
CA THR A 236 -2.08 -16.37 -6.12
C THR A 236 -1.85 -14.87 -5.99
N TYR A 237 -1.94 -14.37 -4.77
CA TYR A 237 -1.63 -13.01 -4.34
C TYR A 237 -0.62 -13.13 -3.21
N ASP A 238 0.52 -12.47 -3.35
CA ASP A 238 1.56 -12.42 -2.33
C ASP A 238 1.92 -10.95 -2.05
N VAL A 239 1.98 -10.58 -0.78
CA VAL A 239 2.34 -9.24 -0.36
C VAL A 239 3.32 -9.27 0.80
N THR A 240 4.37 -8.45 0.70
CA THR A 240 5.12 -7.97 1.88
C THR A 240 4.92 -6.47 1.95
N SER A 241 4.51 -5.96 3.12
CA SER A 241 4.18 -4.56 3.34
C SER A 241 4.96 -3.97 4.51
N LYS A 242 5.54 -2.80 4.28
CA LYS A 242 6.27 -1.95 5.23
C LYS A 242 5.81 -0.52 4.97
N LEU A 243 5.57 0.26 6.02
CA LEU A 243 5.18 1.66 5.88
C LEU A 243 6.33 2.56 6.32
N LYS A 244 6.55 3.63 5.54
CA LYS A 244 7.40 4.76 5.89
C LYS A 244 6.51 6.00 5.92
N THR A 245 6.66 6.85 6.94
CA THR A 245 5.85 8.06 7.05
C THR A 245 6.70 9.32 7.12
N LYS A 246 6.09 10.46 6.79
CA LYS A 246 6.65 11.79 7.03
C LYS A 246 5.57 12.71 7.56
N PHE A 247 5.66 13.06 8.83
CA PHE A 247 4.72 13.99 9.46
C PHE A 247 5.03 15.43 9.07
N LEU A 248 4.05 16.18 8.58
CA LEU A 248 4.19 17.54 8.05
C LEU A 248 3.50 18.60 8.95
N GLY A 249 3.15 18.26 10.19
CA GLY A 249 2.45 19.16 11.13
C GLY A 249 0.95 18.86 11.20
N ASN A 250 0.17 19.29 10.21
CA ASN A 250 -1.27 18.96 10.17
C ASN A 250 -1.63 17.87 9.15
N SER A 251 -0.64 17.32 8.44
CA SER A 251 -0.80 16.17 7.54
C SER A 251 0.34 15.16 7.73
N VAL A 252 0.17 13.96 7.17
CA VAL A 252 1.22 12.94 7.08
C VAL A 252 1.23 12.35 5.67
N ASP A 253 2.41 12.26 5.08
CA ASP A 253 2.65 11.45 3.88
C ASP A 253 2.94 10.01 4.32
N VAL A 254 2.31 9.05 3.66
CA VAL A 254 2.44 7.61 3.89
C VAL A 254 2.95 6.97 2.61
N TYR A 255 4.12 6.38 2.68
CA TYR A 255 4.81 5.77 1.55
C TYR A 255 4.74 4.23 1.67
N PRO A 256 4.09 3.54 0.71
CA PRO A 256 3.88 2.10 0.76
C PRO A 256 5.12 1.35 0.27
N VAL A 257 6.09 1.11 1.18
CA VAL A 257 7.27 0.28 0.89
C VAL A 257 6.82 -1.19 0.82
N GLY A 258 6.26 -1.60 -0.32
CA GLY A 258 5.62 -2.91 -0.50
C GLY A 258 6.05 -3.60 -1.79
N ARG A 259 5.98 -4.93 -1.78
CA ARG A 259 6.01 -5.80 -2.95
C ARG A 259 4.66 -6.50 -3.00
N THR A 260 3.87 -6.20 -4.01
CA THR A 260 2.58 -6.86 -4.26
C THR A 260 2.66 -7.61 -5.59
N ARG A 261 2.48 -8.93 -5.51
CA ARG A 261 2.67 -9.89 -6.59
C ARG A 261 1.37 -10.62 -6.82
N VAL A 262 0.91 -10.72 -8.07
CA VAL A 262 -0.22 -11.58 -8.45
C VAL A 262 0.24 -12.54 -9.54
N THR A 263 -0.06 -13.83 -9.38
CA THR A 263 0.14 -14.83 -10.45
C THR A 263 -1.22 -15.33 -10.91
N LEU A 264 -1.56 -15.11 -12.18
CA LEU A 264 -2.76 -15.67 -12.80
C LEU A 264 -2.44 -17.10 -13.28
N LYS A 265 -3.15 -18.09 -12.73
CA LYS A 265 -2.78 -19.51 -12.76
C LYS A 265 -2.96 -20.17 -14.12
N ARG A 266 -3.88 -19.71 -14.98
CA ARG A 266 -4.15 -20.31 -16.30
C ARG A 266 -2.95 -20.21 -17.25
N ASP A 267 -2.40 -19.00 -17.36
CA ASP A 267 -1.33 -18.68 -18.31
C ASP A 267 0.03 -18.48 -17.63
N GLY A 268 0.10 -18.58 -16.29
CA GLY A 268 1.32 -18.34 -15.51
C GLY A 268 1.76 -16.87 -15.48
N VAL A 269 0.83 -15.93 -15.70
CA VAL A 269 1.14 -14.50 -15.86
C VAL A 269 1.44 -13.86 -14.51
N VAL A 270 2.62 -13.28 -14.40
CA VAL A 270 3.11 -12.63 -13.17
C VAL A 270 2.99 -11.11 -13.27
N LEU A 271 2.20 -10.53 -12.37
CA LEU A 271 1.97 -9.09 -12.26
C LEU A 271 2.69 -8.51 -11.03
N ASP A 272 3.18 -7.27 -11.13
CA ASP A 272 3.79 -6.48 -10.07
C ASP A 272 3.01 -5.18 -9.87
N LEU A 273 2.64 -4.83 -8.64
CA LEU A 273 1.89 -3.62 -8.32
C LEU A 273 2.73 -2.64 -7.47
N VAL A 274 2.89 -1.43 -7.99
CA VAL A 274 3.45 -0.26 -7.31
C VAL A 274 2.31 0.75 -7.04
N PRO A 275 1.83 0.87 -5.79
CA PRO A 275 0.71 1.77 -5.44
C PRO A 275 1.16 3.22 -5.18
N PRO A 276 0.35 4.26 -5.50
CA PRO A 276 0.68 5.65 -5.19
C PRO A 276 0.82 5.89 -3.68
N PRO A 277 1.58 6.93 -3.26
CA PRO A 277 1.64 7.36 -1.88
C PRO A 277 0.28 7.89 -1.41
N THR A 278 -0.01 7.71 -0.12
CA THR A 278 -1.23 8.23 0.51
C THR A 278 -0.91 9.45 1.35
N LYS A 279 -1.79 10.46 1.34
CA LYS A 279 -1.68 11.65 2.19
C LYS A 279 -2.90 11.74 3.10
N VAL A 280 -2.69 11.78 4.41
CA VAL A 280 -3.77 12.05 5.37
C VAL A 280 -3.65 13.50 5.81
N ASN A 281 -4.65 14.30 5.46
CA ASN A 281 -4.71 15.73 5.69
C ASN A 281 -5.58 16.04 6.91
N ASN A 282 -5.40 17.22 7.52
CA ASN A 282 -6.16 17.71 8.67
C ASN A 282 -6.22 16.70 9.84
N LEU A 283 -5.05 16.24 10.29
CA LEU A 283 -4.92 15.27 11.39
C LEU A 283 -5.36 15.83 12.74
N ILE A 284 -5.16 17.13 12.96
CA ILE A 284 -5.29 17.79 14.27
C ILE A 284 -6.27 18.97 14.18
N PHE A 285 -6.15 19.78 13.12
CA PHE A 285 -7.01 20.90 12.81
C PHE A 285 -7.74 20.64 11.48
N GLY A 286 -9.05 20.85 11.43
CA GLY A 286 -9.87 20.53 10.26
C GLY A 286 -10.55 19.16 10.31
N ARG A 287 -11.56 18.94 9.46
CA ARG A 287 -12.04 17.58 9.15
C ARG A 287 -10.92 16.81 8.49
N THR A 288 -10.50 15.69 9.08
CA THR A 288 -9.51 14.80 8.48
C THR A 288 -10.04 14.25 7.15
N TRP A 289 -9.18 14.15 6.15
CA TRP A 289 -9.50 13.51 4.87
C TRP A 289 -8.26 12.83 4.29
N VAL A 290 -8.47 11.86 3.42
CA VAL A 290 -7.40 11.08 2.78
C VAL A 290 -7.38 11.37 1.28
N ASP A 291 -6.18 11.47 0.73
CA ASP A 291 -5.90 11.51 -0.70
C ASP A 291 -4.85 10.45 -1.04
N SER A 292 -4.69 10.06 -2.30
CA SER A 292 -3.60 9.18 -2.74
C SER A 292 -3.05 9.57 -4.11
N PRO A 293 -2.47 10.78 -4.23
CA PRO A 293 -2.06 11.34 -5.51
C PRO A 293 -0.80 10.66 -6.08
N GLY A 294 -0.73 10.58 -7.40
CA GLY A 294 0.42 10.04 -8.14
C GLY A 294 0.06 8.80 -8.95
N GLU A 295 1.08 8.07 -9.39
CA GLU A 295 0.91 6.93 -10.29
C GLU A 295 0.72 5.61 -9.52
N MET A 296 -0.30 4.85 -9.92
CA MET A 296 -0.36 3.40 -9.70
C MET A 296 0.14 2.70 -10.95
N ILE A 297 1.13 1.82 -10.80
CA ILE A 297 1.71 1.06 -11.91
C ILE A 297 1.48 -0.43 -11.66
N LEU A 298 0.85 -1.11 -12.62
CA LEU A 298 0.71 -2.57 -12.63
C LEU A 298 1.47 -3.12 -13.84
N SER A 299 2.61 -3.78 -13.61
CA SER A 299 3.47 -4.30 -14.68
C SER A 299 3.30 -5.81 -14.85
N ASN A 300 3.12 -6.28 -16.08
CA ASN A 300 3.19 -7.69 -16.43
C ASN A 300 4.64 -8.10 -16.66
N LEU A 301 5.26 -8.76 -15.68
CA LEU A 301 6.66 -9.20 -15.77
C LEU A 301 6.88 -10.35 -16.76
N THR A 302 5.81 -10.91 -17.33
CA THR A 302 5.85 -12.01 -18.31
C THR A 302 5.92 -11.50 -19.75
N THR A 303 5.27 -10.37 -20.05
CA THR A 303 5.19 -9.81 -21.41
C THR A 303 5.85 -8.44 -21.57
N GLY A 304 5.98 -7.66 -20.49
CA GLY A 304 6.40 -6.26 -20.53
C GLY A 304 5.25 -5.24 -20.65
N ASP A 305 4.02 -5.70 -20.89
CA ASP A 305 2.82 -4.84 -20.90
C ASP A 305 2.58 -4.25 -19.50
N LYS A 306 1.96 -3.08 -19.41
CA LYS A 306 1.71 -2.42 -18.12
C LYS A 306 0.45 -1.56 -18.12
N VAL A 307 -0.04 -1.23 -16.93
CA VAL A 307 -1.04 -0.20 -16.70
C VAL A 307 -0.40 0.92 -15.90
N VAL A 308 -0.60 2.17 -16.32
CA VAL A 308 -0.23 3.36 -15.54
C VAL A 308 -1.49 4.20 -15.33
N LEU A 309 -1.83 4.44 -14.07
CA LEU A 309 -3.05 5.14 -13.64
C LEU A 309 -2.68 6.31 -12.73
N CYS A 310 -2.98 7.52 -13.18
CA CYS A 310 -2.71 8.75 -12.47
C CYS A 310 -3.90 9.08 -11.56
N PHE A 311 -3.68 8.99 -10.25
CA PHE A 311 -4.61 9.46 -9.24
C PHE A 311 -4.46 10.99 -9.12
N ASN A 312 -5.50 11.72 -9.50
CA ASN A 312 -5.47 13.17 -9.47
C ASN A 312 -5.51 13.68 -8.02
N ALA A 313 -4.58 14.58 -7.70
CA ALA A 313 -4.56 15.24 -6.39
C ALA A 313 -5.79 16.14 -6.24
N CYS A 314 -6.35 16.23 -5.03
CA CYS A 314 -7.42 17.15 -4.70
C CYS A 314 -6.99 18.61 -4.93
N GLY A 315 -7.43 19.18 -6.05
CA GLY A 315 -7.11 20.53 -6.49
C GLY A 315 -7.99 21.62 -5.87
N TRP A 316 -7.98 22.79 -6.51
CA TRP A 316 -8.80 23.92 -6.07
C TRP A 316 -10.27 23.55 -6.07
N PHE A 317 -10.96 23.94 -5.00
CA PHE A 317 -12.38 23.65 -4.79
C PHE A 317 -12.78 22.16 -4.87
N GLY A 318 -11.85 21.24 -4.61
CA GLY A 318 -12.11 19.79 -4.70
C GLY A 318 -12.07 19.21 -6.11
N ALA A 319 -11.71 20.00 -7.14
CA ALA A 319 -11.51 19.51 -8.50
C ALA A 319 -10.44 18.39 -8.55
N GLY A 320 -10.63 17.37 -9.37
CA GLY A 320 -9.71 16.23 -9.42
C GLY A 320 -9.86 15.22 -8.27
N ARG A 321 -10.58 15.56 -7.19
CA ARG A 321 -10.70 14.67 -6.03
C ARG A 321 -11.41 13.38 -6.42
N TYR A 322 -10.75 12.26 -6.10
CA TYR A 322 -11.13 10.89 -6.46
C TYR A 322 -10.91 10.48 -7.93
N GLU A 323 -10.62 11.40 -8.84
CA GLU A 323 -10.46 11.10 -10.27
C GLU A 323 -9.19 10.25 -10.52
N VAL A 324 -9.32 9.26 -11.41
CA VAL A 324 -8.20 8.45 -11.90
C VAL A 324 -8.31 8.33 -13.40
N ASP A 325 -7.22 8.64 -14.09
CA ASP A 325 -7.10 8.53 -15.55
C ASP A 325 -5.78 7.84 -15.91
N GLY A 326 -5.77 7.03 -16.97
CA GLY A 326 -4.56 6.32 -17.38
C GLY A 326 -4.80 5.37 -18.53
N TYR A 327 -3.80 4.53 -18.83
CA TYR A 327 -3.87 3.60 -19.95
C TYR A 327 -3.27 2.24 -19.63
N VAL A 328 -3.77 1.22 -20.32
CA VAL A 328 -3.04 -0.02 -20.59
C VAL A 328 -2.12 0.21 -21.79
N TYR A 329 -0.84 -0.08 -21.61
CA TYR A 329 0.23 -0.01 -22.61
C TYR A 329 0.71 -1.42 -22.94
N ASN A 330 1.14 -1.63 -24.19
CA ASN A 330 1.93 -2.81 -24.54
C ASN A 330 3.41 -2.64 -24.14
N ALA A 331 4.18 -3.71 -24.29
CA ALA A 331 5.64 -3.71 -24.07
C ALA A 331 6.44 -2.69 -24.93
N ASP A 332 5.87 -2.18 -26.02
CA ASP A 332 6.46 -1.14 -26.89
C ASP A 332 6.09 0.29 -26.45
N GLU A 333 5.50 0.47 -25.26
CA GLU A 333 5.02 1.75 -24.69
C GLU A 333 3.86 2.41 -25.49
N GLU A 334 3.17 1.65 -26.35
CA GLU A 334 2.00 2.12 -27.09
C GLU A 334 0.71 1.94 -26.27
N PRO A 335 -0.12 2.99 -26.11
CA PRO A 335 -1.42 2.86 -25.44
C PRO A 335 -2.37 1.97 -26.26
N LYS A 336 -3.23 1.22 -25.57
CA LYS A 336 -4.21 0.29 -26.17
C LYS A 336 -5.63 0.49 -25.62
N ILE A 337 -5.74 0.79 -24.33
CA ILE A 337 -7.02 1.00 -23.65
C ILE A 337 -6.88 2.19 -22.71
N LEU A 338 -7.71 3.22 -22.90
CA LEU A 338 -7.97 4.28 -21.93
C LEU A 338 -8.73 3.69 -20.73
N MET A 339 -8.31 4.04 -19.52
CA MET A 339 -9.03 3.78 -18.28
C MET A 339 -9.29 5.11 -17.57
N THR A 340 -10.53 5.32 -17.12
CA THR A 340 -10.95 6.58 -16.49
C THR A 340 -12.08 6.31 -15.50
N GLY A 341 -12.17 7.11 -14.43
CA GLY A 341 -13.26 7.04 -13.47
C GLY A 341 -12.92 7.72 -12.16
N LYS A 342 -13.50 7.21 -11.08
CA LYS A 342 -13.17 7.64 -9.72
C LYS A 342 -12.96 6.44 -8.81
N TRP A 343 -11.87 6.44 -8.06
CA TRP A 343 -11.49 5.34 -7.18
C TRP A 343 -12.45 5.13 -5.99
N ASN A 344 -13.36 6.08 -5.72
CA ASN A 344 -14.38 5.98 -4.69
C ASN A 344 -15.81 5.68 -5.21
N GLU A 345 -16.02 5.54 -6.53
CA GLU A 345 -17.35 5.36 -7.13
C GLU A 345 -17.37 4.21 -8.16
N SER A 346 -16.57 4.33 -9.23
CA SER A 346 -16.58 3.39 -10.37
C SER A 346 -15.43 3.66 -11.35
N MET A 347 -14.98 2.61 -12.04
CA MET A 347 -13.98 2.68 -13.12
C MET A 347 -14.56 2.18 -14.44
N SER A 348 -14.15 2.83 -15.52
CA SER A 348 -14.53 2.52 -16.89
C SER A 348 -13.30 2.43 -17.80
N TYR A 349 -13.48 1.82 -18.96
CA TYR A 349 -12.44 1.65 -19.97
C TYR A 349 -12.97 1.82 -21.40
N GLN A 350 -12.09 2.18 -22.32
CA GLN A 350 -12.39 2.30 -23.74
C GLN A 350 -11.13 2.03 -24.60
N PRO A 351 -11.20 1.22 -25.68
CA PRO A 351 -10.09 1.08 -26.61
C PRO A 351 -9.66 2.43 -27.21
N CYS A 352 -8.35 2.65 -27.38
CA CYS A 352 -7.79 3.89 -27.90
C CYS A 352 -6.82 3.67 -29.07
N ASP A 353 -6.50 4.74 -29.80
CA ASP A 353 -5.44 4.76 -30.81
C ASP A 353 -4.04 4.98 -30.19
N LEU A 354 -3.01 5.15 -31.04
CA LEU A 354 -1.62 5.35 -30.60
C LEU A 354 -1.41 6.73 -29.95
N GLU A 355 -2.23 7.70 -30.33
CA GLU A 355 -2.36 9.01 -29.70
C GLU A 355 -3.15 8.93 -28.39
N GLY A 356 -3.71 7.77 -28.04
CA GLY A 356 -4.50 7.51 -26.83
C GLY A 356 -5.92 8.06 -26.85
N GLU A 357 -6.40 8.59 -27.98
CA GLU A 357 -7.78 9.06 -28.10
C GLU A 357 -8.73 7.87 -28.32
N PRO A 358 -9.98 7.91 -27.81
CA PRO A 358 -10.90 6.78 -27.92
C PRO A 358 -11.24 6.39 -29.37
N LEU A 359 -11.21 5.09 -29.68
CA LEU A 359 -11.47 4.60 -31.04
C LEU A 359 -12.89 4.91 -31.50
N ALA A 360 -13.01 5.49 -32.70
CA ALA A 360 -14.29 5.86 -33.29
C ALA A 360 -15.25 4.66 -33.42
N GLY A 361 -16.48 4.81 -32.92
CA GLY A 361 -17.49 3.75 -32.91
C GLY A 361 -17.37 2.76 -31.74
N THR A 362 -16.49 3.03 -30.76
CA THR A 362 -16.52 2.39 -29.44
C THR A 362 -17.22 3.27 -28.42
N ASP A 363 -17.74 2.65 -27.36
CA ASP A 363 -18.33 3.34 -26.20
C ASP A 363 -17.47 3.10 -24.95
N LEU A 364 -17.49 4.06 -24.02
CA LEU A 364 -16.91 3.92 -22.68
C LEU A 364 -17.72 2.87 -21.88
N LYS A 365 -17.05 1.84 -21.37
CA LYS A 365 -17.68 0.72 -20.65
C LYS A 365 -17.25 0.68 -19.19
N GLU A 366 -18.21 0.58 -18.28
CA GLU A 366 -17.95 0.31 -16.87
C GLU A 366 -17.33 -1.08 -16.69
N VAL A 367 -16.24 -1.18 -15.92
CA VAL A 367 -15.63 -2.45 -15.50
C VAL A 367 -15.90 -2.76 -14.03
N TRP A 368 -16.03 -1.72 -13.20
CA TRP A 368 -16.24 -1.87 -11.75
C TRP A 368 -16.98 -0.68 -11.16
N ARG A 369 -17.72 -0.96 -10.10
CA ARG A 369 -18.44 0.00 -9.26
C ARG A 369 -18.34 -0.46 -7.81
N VAL A 370 -18.19 0.50 -6.91
CA VAL A 370 -18.23 0.26 -5.46
C VAL A 370 -19.58 -0.37 -5.10
N ALA A 371 -19.54 -1.46 -4.33
CA ALA A 371 -20.73 -2.15 -3.85
C ALA A 371 -21.55 -1.25 -2.90
N GLU A 372 -22.84 -1.56 -2.74
CA GLU A 372 -23.66 -0.86 -1.75
C GLU A 372 -23.04 -0.94 -0.34
N THR A 373 -23.14 0.15 0.42
CA THR A 373 -22.57 0.24 1.77
C THR A 373 -23.67 0.48 2.82
N PRO A 374 -23.47 0.00 4.07
CA PRO A 374 -24.39 0.30 5.17
C PRO A 374 -24.56 1.80 5.38
N ALA A 375 -25.80 2.28 5.33
CA ALA A 375 -26.12 3.68 5.56
C ALA A 375 -25.75 4.12 6.98
N ASN A 376 -25.09 5.27 7.11
CA ASN A 376 -24.63 5.86 8.36
C ASN A 376 -23.65 4.99 9.18
N ASP A 377 -22.86 4.13 8.53
CA ASP A 377 -21.80 3.41 9.22
C ASP A 377 -20.77 4.37 9.84
N LYS A 378 -20.51 4.23 11.14
CA LYS A 378 -19.62 5.10 11.92
C LYS A 378 -18.20 5.13 11.36
N PHE A 379 -17.71 3.99 10.88
CA PHE A 379 -16.36 3.85 10.37
C PHE A 379 -16.30 3.95 8.84
N GLN A 380 -17.44 3.95 8.13
CA GLN A 380 -17.56 3.85 6.67
C GLN A 380 -17.13 2.47 6.13
N TYR A 381 -17.43 1.40 6.87
CA TYR A 381 -17.22 0.02 6.44
C TYR A 381 -18.19 -0.41 5.33
N THR A 382 -17.69 -1.14 4.34
CA THR A 382 -18.51 -1.93 3.41
C THR A 382 -19.14 -3.12 4.16
N TYR A 383 -20.13 -3.80 3.57
CA TYR A 383 -20.64 -5.07 4.13
C TYR A 383 -19.53 -6.14 4.22
N PHE A 384 -18.55 -6.09 3.32
CA PHE A 384 -17.39 -6.97 3.36
C PHE A 384 -16.45 -6.63 4.53
N ALA A 385 -16.16 -5.35 4.78
CA ALA A 385 -15.38 -4.92 5.94
C ALA A 385 -16.02 -5.36 7.27
N HIS A 386 -17.36 -5.31 7.40
CA HIS A 386 -18.08 -5.90 8.54
C HIS A 386 -17.90 -7.43 8.63
N LYS A 387 -17.99 -8.14 7.50
CA LYS A 387 -17.70 -9.58 7.40
C LYS A 387 -16.25 -9.93 7.81
N LEU A 388 -15.27 -9.05 7.60
CA LEU A 388 -13.89 -9.32 8.01
C LEU A 388 -13.74 -9.39 9.54
N ASN A 389 -14.53 -8.62 10.27
CA ASN A 389 -14.53 -8.58 11.74
C ASN A 389 -15.45 -9.62 12.40
N SER A 390 -16.53 -10.03 11.75
CA SER A 390 -17.51 -10.93 12.38
C SER A 390 -16.93 -12.32 12.69
N PHE A 391 -17.39 -12.87 13.82
CA PHE A 391 -17.15 -14.25 14.22
C PHE A 391 -18.03 -15.25 13.47
N ASP A 392 -19.22 -14.84 12.99
CA ASP A 392 -20.10 -15.69 12.17
C ASP A 392 -19.44 -16.10 10.85
N THR A 393 -18.45 -15.32 10.43
CA THR A 393 -17.65 -15.49 9.21
C THR A 393 -16.18 -15.79 9.52
N ALA A 394 -15.85 -16.11 10.78
CA ALA A 394 -14.53 -16.66 11.13
C ALA A 394 -14.39 -18.11 10.63
N PRO A 395 -13.19 -18.56 10.24
CA PRO A 395 -12.95 -19.97 9.96
C PRO A 395 -13.13 -20.85 11.21
N LYS A 396 -13.54 -22.12 11.02
CA LYS A 396 -13.60 -23.09 12.12
C LYS A 396 -12.19 -23.37 12.65
N LYS A 397 -12.07 -23.53 13.98
CA LYS A 397 -10.80 -23.66 14.71
C LYS A 397 -9.85 -22.46 14.46
N LEU A 398 -10.40 -21.26 14.65
CA LEU A 398 -9.68 -19.98 14.53
C LEU A 398 -8.35 -20.00 15.29
N LEU A 399 -7.29 -19.54 14.65
CA LEU A 399 -5.98 -19.35 15.29
C LEU A 399 -6.10 -18.40 16.50
N ALA A 400 -5.53 -18.76 17.65
CA ALA A 400 -5.51 -17.87 18.82
C ALA A 400 -4.69 -16.58 18.58
N SER A 401 -3.92 -16.49 17.49
CA SER A 401 -3.25 -15.27 17.01
C SER A 401 -4.13 -14.38 16.12
N ASP A 402 -5.37 -14.76 15.78
CA ASP A 402 -6.22 -14.03 14.84
C ASP A 402 -6.69 -12.67 15.39
N SER A 403 -6.61 -11.63 14.55
CA SER A 403 -7.03 -10.26 14.87
C SER A 403 -8.49 -10.16 15.39
N ARG A 404 -9.39 -11.11 15.06
CA ARG A 404 -10.76 -11.13 15.61
C ARG A 404 -10.80 -11.36 17.12
N LEU A 405 -9.80 -12.00 17.71
CA LEU A 405 -9.72 -12.22 19.15
C LEU A 405 -9.06 -11.05 19.90
N ARG A 406 -8.39 -10.15 19.17
CA ARG A 406 -7.61 -9.04 19.74
C ARG A 406 -8.48 -8.08 20.58
N PRO A 407 -8.18 -7.88 21.89
CA PRO A 407 -9.14 -7.34 22.86
C PRO A 407 -9.34 -5.82 22.79
N ASP A 408 -8.31 -5.03 22.48
CA ASP A 408 -8.41 -3.57 22.31
C ASP A 408 -9.25 -3.21 21.08
N ARG A 409 -9.02 -3.92 19.97
CA ARG A 409 -9.75 -3.83 18.71
C ARG A 409 -11.22 -4.26 18.87
N PHE A 410 -11.50 -5.34 19.60
CA PHE A 410 -12.87 -5.78 19.92
C PHE A 410 -13.61 -4.83 20.87
N ALA A 411 -12.94 -4.30 21.90
CA ALA A 411 -13.54 -3.32 22.80
C ALA A 411 -13.93 -2.02 22.06
N LEU A 412 -13.11 -1.57 21.10
CA LEU A 412 -13.45 -0.42 20.26
C LEU A 412 -14.67 -0.69 19.36
N GLU A 413 -14.79 -1.90 18.81
CA GLU A 413 -15.95 -2.33 18.01
C GLU A 413 -17.25 -2.24 18.82
N LYS A 414 -17.21 -2.63 20.10
CA LYS A 414 -18.36 -2.49 21.03
C LYS A 414 -18.55 -1.08 21.59
N GLY A 415 -17.74 -0.11 21.15
CA GLY A 415 -17.83 1.30 21.55
C GLY A 415 -17.22 1.62 22.92
N ASP A 416 -16.59 0.67 23.60
CA ASP A 416 -15.96 0.89 24.91
C ASP A 416 -14.54 1.45 24.73
N LEU A 417 -14.48 2.77 24.55
CA LEU A 417 -13.22 3.53 24.42
C LEU A 417 -12.31 3.40 25.66
N SER A 418 -12.89 3.18 26.85
CA SER A 418 -12.12 3.08 28.09
C SER A 418 -11.40 1.74 28.16
N LYS A 419 -12.13 0.65 27.97
CA LYS A 419 -11.55 -0.70 27.89
C LYS A 419 -10.58 -0.82 26.71
N ALA A 420 -10.93 -0.30 25.53
CA ALA A 420 -10.04 -0.32 24.37
C ALA A 420 -8.70 0.40 24.65
N GLY A 421 -8.73 1.51 25.39
CA GLY A 421 -7.52 2.20 25.86
C GLY A 421 -6.67 1.35 26.81
N ALA A 422 -7.30 0.75 27.82
CA ALA A 422 -6.62 -0.08 28.83
C ALA A 422 -6.02 -1.36 28.22
N GLU A 423 -6.79 -2.07 27.39
CA GLU A 423 -6.34 -3.28 26.69
C GLU A 423 -5.20 -2.98 25.72
N LYS A 424 -5.23 -1.82 25.02
CA LYS A 424 -4.16 -1.40 24.11
C LYS A 424 -2.84 -1.19 24.86
N SER A 425 -2.89 -0.47 26.00
CA SER A 425 -1.72 -0.30 26.86
C SER A 425 -1.20 -1.64 27.39
N SER A 426 -2.08 -2.51 27.90
CA SER A 426 -1.72 -3.85 28.38
C SER A 426 -1.07 -4.70 27.29
N LEU A 427 -1.61 -4.69 26.07
CA LEU A 427 -1.11 -5.48 24.95
C LEU A 427 0.26 -4.96 24.45
N GLU A 428 0.46 -3.64 24.39
CA GLU A 428 1.76 -3.06 24.10
C GLU A 428 2.80 -3.40 25.19
N GLU A 429 2.42 -3.40 26.47
CA GLU A 429 3.29 -3.79 27.57
C GLU A 429 3.66 -5.28 27.53
N ARG A 430 2.69 -6.16 27.25
CA ARG A 430 2.93 -7.60 27.02
C ARG A 430 3.92 -7.82 25.87
N GLN A 431 3.76 -7.11 24.75
CA GLN A 431 4.71 -7.20 23.63
C GLN A 431 6.13 -6.71 24.01
N ARG A 432 6.25 -5.63 24.80
CA ARG A 432 7.55 -5.16 25.31
C ARG A 432 8.21 -6.19 26.25
N ALA A 433 7.40 -6.89 27.06
CA ALA A 433 7.86 -7.95 27.95
C ALA A 433 8.30 -9.21 27.18
N GLU A 434 7.51 -9.65 26.19
CA GLU A 434 7.87 -10.74 25.26
C GLU A 434 9.22 -10.48 24.62
N LYS A 435 9.37 -9.30 23.99
CA LYS A 435 10.60 -8.92 23.29
C LYS A 435 11.81 -8.99 24.22
N LYS A 436 11.69 -8.45 25.44
CA LYS A 436 12.75 -8.49 26.45
C LYS A 436 13.10 -9.92 26.88
N GLN A 437 12.11 -10.78 27.06
CA GLN A 437 12.33 -12.19 27.43
C GLN A 437 12.99 -12.97 26.29
N ARG A 438 12.52 -12.77 25.06
CA ARG A 438 13.05 -13.41 23.85
C ARG A 438 14.50 -12.98 23.57
N GLU A 439 14.80 -11.68 23.70
CA GLU A 439 16.17 -11.14 23.62
C GLU A 439 17.07 -11.69 24.73
N ALA A 440 16.60 -11.75 25.98
CA ALA A 440 17.37 -12.32 27.10
C ALA A 440 17.71 -13.81 26.91
N ASN A 441 16.85 -14.56 26.20
CA ASN A 441 17.07 -15.96 25.85
C ASN A 441 17.92 -16.15 24.57
N ASN A 442 18.36 -15.06 23.91
CA ASN A 442 19.01 -15.08 22.58
C ASN A 442 18.15 -15.70 21.46
N HIS A 443 16.83 -15.73 21.63
CA HIS A 443 15.90 -16.24 20.64
C HIS A 443 15.58 -15.18 19.58
N LYS A 444 15.43 -15.60 18.32
CA LYS A 444 14.87 -14.76 17.25
C LYS A 444 13.40 -15.11 17.06
N PHE A 445 12.58 -14.11 16.76
CA PHE A 445 11.23 -14.37 16.28
C PHE A 445 11.33 -14.93 14.86
N VAL A 446 10.54 -15.96 14.56
CA VAL A 446 10.41 -16.57 13.23
C VAL A 446 8.91 -16.62 12.95
N PRO A 447 8.40 -16.01 11.86
CA PRO A 447 6.99 -16.09 11.53
C PRO A 447 6.57 -17.53 11.23
N ARG A 448 5.32 -17.89 11.51
CA ARG A 448 4.84 -19.27 11.34
C ARG A 448 4.54 -19.60 9.88
N TRP A 449 3.91 -18.68 9.16
CA TRP A 449 3.31 -18.92 7.84
C TRP A 449 4.12 -18.33 6.68
N PHE A 450 5.14 -17.53 6.98
CA PHE A 450 5.97 -16.86 6.00
C PHE A 450 7.46 -16.99 6.34
N ASP A 451 8.25 -17.41 5.36
CA ASP A 451 9.70 -17.53 5.50
C ASP A 451 10.37 -16.28 4.89
N LEU A 452 11.38 -15.73 5.57
CA LEU A 452 12.19 -14.62 5.05
C LEU A 452 13.09 -15.14 3.91
N THR A 453 13.05 -14.48 2.76
CA THR A 453 13.85 -14.85 1.58
C THR A 453 15.18 -14.10 1.51
N GLU A 454 16.02 -14.46 0.54
CA GLU A 454 17.21 -13.67 0.16
C GLU A 454 16.87 -12.48 -0.78
N GLU A 455 15.61 -12.34 -1.21
CA GLU A 455 15.17 -11.26 -2.10
C GLU A 455 15.03 -9.94 -1.32
N VAL A 456 15.68 -8.89 -1.83
CA VAL A 456 15.46 -7.50 -1.44
C VAL A 456 14.91 -6.77 -2.66
N THR A 457 13.64 -6.37 -2.61
CA THR A 457 12.99 -5.61 -3.70
C THR A 457 13.25 -4.11 -3.50
N PRO A 458 13.87 -3.41 -4.47
CA PRO A 458 13.92 -1.95 -4.46
C PRO A 458 12.54 -1.37 -4.80
N THR A 459 12.02 -0.46 -3.98
CA THR A 459 10.77 0.29 -4.26
C THR A 459 11.08 1.77 -4.45
N PRO A 460 10.18 2.59 -5.04
CA PRO A 460 10.36 4.03 -5.15
C PRO A 460 10.62 4.77 -3.82
N TRP A 461 10.33 4.14 -2.66
CA TRP A 461 10.42 4.76 -1.34
C TRP A 461 11.50 4.15 -0.42
N GLY A 462 12.17 3.09 -0.88
CA GLY A 462 13.26 2.39 -0.20
C GLY A 462 13.25 0.87 -0.43
N ASP A 463 14.25 0.19 0.13
CA ASP A 463 14.41 -1.26 0.00
C ASP A 463 13.49 -2.05 0.94
N LEU A 464 13.05 -3.21 0.46
CA LEU A 464 12.15 -4.13 1.15
C LEU A 464 12.69 -5.56 1.18
N GLU A 465 12.87 -6.10 2.38
CA GLU A 465 13.11 -7.52 2.62
C GLU A 465 11.84 -8.34 2.36
N VAL A 466 11.90 -9.35 1.50
CA VAL A 466 10.70 -10.08 1.04
C VAL A 466 10.44 -11.34 1.87
N TYR A 467 9.19 -11.51 2.30
CA TYR A 467 8.68 -12.71 2.95
C TYR A 467 7.82 -13.51 1.96
N GLN A 468 8.02 -14.82 1.91
CA GLN A 468 7.30 -15.74 1.02
C GLN A 468 6.41 -16.69 1.83
N PHE A 469 5.20 -16.95 1.34
CA PHE A 469 4.30 -17.94 1.93
C PHE A 469 4.91 -19.35 1.89
N ASN A 470 4.89 -20.05 3.03
CA ASN A 470 5.58 -21.33 3.20
C ASN A 470 4.68 -22.58 3.11
N GLY A 471 3.40 -22.42 2.74
CA GLY A 471 2.44 -23.52 2.53
C GLY A 471 1.87 -24.16 3.81
N LYS A 472 2.53 -24.00 4.96
CA LYS A 472 2.15 -24.65 6.25
C LYS A 472 0.73 -24.28 6.71
N TYR A 473 0.23 -23.10 6.35
CA TYR A 473 -1.15 -22.70 6.66
C TYR A 473 -2.18 -23.49 5.83
N SER A 474 -1.89 -23.78 4.56
CA SER A 474 -2.75 -24.61 3.71
C SER A 474 -2.78 -26.05 4.20
N GLU A 475 -1.64 -26.59 4.67
CA GLU A 475 -1.56 -27.88 5.36
C GLU A 475 -2.40 -27.89 6.66
N HIS A 476 -2.27 -26.83 7.47
CA HIS A 476 -3.07 -26.65 8.69
C HIS A 476 -4.58 -26.62 8.38
N ARG A 477 -5.02 -25.87 7.37
CA ARG A 477 -6.44 -25.83 6.96
C ARG A 477 -6.93 -27.19 6.47
N ALA A 478 -6.16 -27.90 5.65
CA ALA A 478 -6.50 -29.25 5.21
C ALA A 478 -6.62 -30.25 6.39
N ALA A 479 -5.77 -30.12 7.41
CA ALA A 479 -5.86 -30.91 8.64
C ALA A 479 -7.10 -30.55 9.49
N VAL A 480 -7.47 -29.26 9.57
CA VAL A 480 -8.72 -28.83 10.22
C VAL A 480 -9.93 -29.39 9.49
N ASP A 481 -10.01 -29.24 8.17
CA ASP A 481 -11.19 -29.60 7.39
C ASP A 481 -11.38 -31.12 7.25
N SER A 482 -10.29 -31.90 7.28
CA SER A 482 -10.34 -33.37 7.34
C SER A 482 -10.65 -33.93 8.74
N SER A 483 -10.48 -33.15 9.80
CA SER A 483 -10.80 -33.54 11.17
C SER A 483 -12.31 -33.49 11.46
N ALA A 484 -13.06 -34.42 10.86
CA ALA A 484 -14.52 -34.53 10.86
C ALA A 484 -15.21 -34.76 12.24
N SER A 485 -14.48 -34.58 13.34
CA SER A 485 -15.00 -34.65 14.71
C SER A 485 -14.23 -33.70 15.61
N ALA A 486 -14.77 -32.51 15.81
CA ALA A 486 -14.46 -31.66 16.96
C ALA A 486 -15.74 -30.94 17.35
N GLU A 487 -16.04 -30.91 18.64
CA GLU A 487 -17.00 -29.96 19.20
C GLU A 487 -16.58 -28.55 18.72
N GLU A 488 -17.54 -27.73 18.31
CA GLU A 488 -17.24 -26.35 17.94
C GLU A 488 -16.78 -25.61 19.19
N ALA A 489 -15.46 -25.55 19.38
CA ALA A 489 -14.85 -24.79 20.45
C ALA A 489 -15.37 -23.36 20.36
N ASP A 490 -16.07 -22.91 21.41
CA ASP A 490 -16.65 -21.59 21.46
C ASP A 490 -15.55 -20.56 21.19
N VAL A 491 -15.70 -19.80 20.11
CA VAL A 491 -14.68 -18.83 19.67
C VAL A 491 -14.48 -17.74 20.74
N HIS A 492 -15.50 -17.50 21.59
CA HIS A 492 -15.39 -16.60 22.74
C HIS A 492 -14.55 -17.16 23.90
N SER A 493 -14.20 -18.45 23.88
CA SER A 493 -13.30 -19.08 24.86
C SER A 493 -11.82 -19.02 24.46
N ILE A 494 -11.49 -18.62 23.23
CA ILE A 494 -10.12 -18.58 22.72
C ILE A 494 -9.44 -17.29 23.20
N GLU A 495 -8.41 -17.40 24.05
CA GLU A 495 -7.60 -16.25 24.46
C GLU A 495 -6.65 -15.81 23.33
N PHE A 496 -6.62 -14.50 23.05
CA PHE A 496 -5.71 -13.92 22.06
C PHE A 496 -4.23 -14.07 22.47
N ASN A 497 -3.48 -14.88 21.73
CA ASN A 497 -2.07 -15.18 21.98
C ASN A 497 -1.25 -15.20 20.67
N PRO A 498 -0.68 -14.06 20.24
CA PRO A 498 0.15 -13.98 19.04
C PRO A 498 1.55 -14.60 19.19
N TRP A 499 1.94 -15.04 20.40
CA TRP A 499 3.29 -15.56 20.70
C TRP A 499 3.32 -17.06 21.01
N GLN A 500 2.22 -17.76 20.79
CA GLN A 500 2.05 -19.17 21.16
C GLN A 500 3.00 -20.14 20.43
N PHE A 501 3.62 -19.72 19.33
CA PHE A 501 4.44 -20.57 18.44
C PHE A 501 5.88 -20.78 18.93
N GLY A 502 6.08 -20.87 20.25
CA GLY A 502 7.39 -21.03 20.87
C GLY A 502 7.94 -22.46 20.72
N ASN A 503 9.09 -22.59 20.04
CA ASN A 503 9.87 -23.82 19.78
C ASN A 503 9.25 -24.85 18.81
N LEU A 504 9.56 -24.67 17.51
CA LEU A 504 9.51 -25.68 16.43
C LEU A 504 10.38 -26.95 16.66
N SER A 505 10.91 -27.15 17.87
CA SER A 505 11.64 -28.35 18.26
C SER A 505 10.81 -29.31 19.13
N VAL A 506 9.52 -28.99 19.37
CA VAL A 506 8.63 -29.74 20.27
C VAL A 506 7.17 -29.87 19.73
N GLU A 507 6.77 -29.06 18.74
CA GLU A 507 5.59 -29.33 17.87
C GLU A 507 6.04 -30.10 16.61
#